data_AF-A0A4S4B7Z6-F1
#
_entry.id   AF-A0A4S4B7Z6-F1
#
_cell.length_a   1.000
_cell.length_b   1.000
_cell.length_c   1.000
_cell.angle_alpha   90.00
_cell.angle_beta   90.00
_cell.angle_gamma   90.00
#
_symmetry.space_group_name_H-M   'P 1'
#
loop_
_entity.id
_entity.type
_entity.pdbx_description
1 polymer ?
#
loop_
_entity_poly.entity_id
_entity_poly.type
_entity_poly.pdbx_seq_one_letter_code
_entity_poly.pdbx_strand_id
1 'polypeptide(L)'
;MPHSSHVPSLPGTLKPMLEMQMGTGILAARHTGEEGDCDVFALDTARGPHTVRVCRRSIPNLFFAEVQALAQRREAGEEGVPDVIAFADAPYTGLGAPGQAAPAFLLLKTKNDMDTKSVDFLKYKEDAEA
;
A
#
# COMPACT_ATOMS: atom_id res chain seq x y z
N MET A 1 23.05 24.92 0.57
CA MET A 1 23.39 23.64 1.21
C MET A 1 22.57 22.56 0.51
N PRO A 2 23.17 21.53 -0.11
CA PRO A 2 22.38 20.46 -0.69
C PRO A 2 21.70 19.72 0.47
N HIS A 3 20.38 19.81 0.57
CA HIS A 3 19.62 18.92 1.42
C HIS A 3 19.83 17.52 0.86
N SER A 4 20.62 16.70 1.57
CA SER A 4 20.80 15.30 1.26
C SER A 4 19.44 14.70 0.95
N SER A 5 19.21 14.38 -0.32
CA SER A 5 18.02 13.70 -0.82
C SER A 5 18.06 12.26 -0.33
N HIS A 6 17.92 12.08 0.98
CA HIS A 6 17.82 10.77 1.58
C HIS A 6 16.45 10.24 1.18
N VAL A 7 16.42 9.46 0.10
CA VAL A 7 15.21 8.77 -0.34
C VAL A 7 14.73 7.96 0.86
N PRO A 8 13.52 8.23 1.38
CA PRO A 8 13.01 7.51 2.52
C PRO A 8 13.02 6.02 2.17
N SER A 9 13.55 5.24 3.10
CA SER A 9 13.68 3.79 2.96
C SER A 9 12.65 3.13 3.87
N LEU A 10 12.09 2.02 3.42
CA LEU A 10 11.15 1.26 4.23
C LEU A 10 11.83 0.86 5.56
N PRO A 11 11.23 1.18 6.72
CA PRO A 11 11.81 0.81 8.02
C PRO A 11 12.07 -0.70 8.11
N GLY A 12 13.29 -1.08 8.50
CA GLY A 12 13.69 -2.49 8.56
C GLY A 12 12.83 -3.34 9.50
N THR A 13 12.23 -2.73 10.52
CA THR A 13 11.30 -3.38 11.45
C THR A 13 9.93 -3.69 10.83
N LEU A 14 9.51 -2.93 9.83
CA LEU A 14 8.23 -3.15 9.15
C LEU A 14 8.31 -4.28 8.13
N LYS A 15 9.46 -4.49 7.49
CA LYS A 15 9.62 -5.52 6.46
C LYS A 15 9.08 -6.91 6.90
N PRO A 16 9.53 -7.52 8.00
CA PRO A 16 9.04 -8.84 8.40
C PRO A 16 7.54 -8.83 8.74
N MET A 17 7.03 -7.75 9.31
CA MET A 17 5.59 -7.62 9.60
C MET A 17 4.76 -7.59 8.32
N LEU A 18 5.17 -6.80 7.33
CA LEU A 18 4.49 -6.70 6.04
C LEU A 18 4.55 -8.05 5.31
N GLU A 19 5.70 -8.73 5.32
CA GLU A 19 5.85 -10.06 4.72
C GLU A 19 4.92 -11.10 5.37
N MET A 20 4.77 -11.07 6.70
CA MET A 20 3.80 -11.93 7.39
C MET A 20 2.35 -11.60 7.01
N GLN A 21 1.97 -10.32 6.98
CA GLN A 21 0.61 -9.91 6.63
C GLN A 21 0.26 -10.26 5.18
N MET A 22 1.21 -10.11 4.25
CA MET A 22 1.01 -10.50 2.85
C MET A 22 1.12 -12.01 2.60
N GLY A 23 1.71 -12.76 3.53
CA GLY A 23 2.02 -14.18 3.36
C GLY A 23 3.01 -14.43 2.22
N THR A 24 3.87 -13.45 1.91
CA THR A 24 4.87 -13.53 0.84
C THR A 24 6.02 -12.55 1.10
N GLY A 25 7.19 -12.84 0.54
CA GLY A 25 8.38 -12.01 0.67
C GLY A 25 8.33 -10.73 -0.17
N ILE A 26 8.93 -9.65 0.34
CA ILE A 26 9.14 -8.41 -0.40
C ILE A 26 10.42 -8.55 -1.23
N LEU A 27 10.25 -8.58 -2.55
CA LEU A 27 11.35 -8.66 -3.52
C LEU A 27 12.01 -7.29 -3.70
N ALA A 28 11.19 -6.24 -3.79
CA ALA A 28 11.65 -4.86 -3.86
C ALA A 28 10.65 -3.92 -3.18
N ALA A 29 11.16 -2.87 -2.55
CA ALA A 29 10.37 -1.76 -2.03
C ALA A 29 10.88 -0.46 -2.66
N ARG A 30 9.98 0.31 -3.27
CA ARG A 30 10.31 1.58 -3.93
C ARG A 30 9.46 2.68 -3.32
N HIS A 31 10.09 3.75 -2.86
CA HIS A 31 9.37 4.95 -2.47
C HIS A 31 8.71 5.58 -3.69
N THR A 32 7.40 5.79 -3.64
CA THR A 32 6.59 6.34 -4.74
C THR A 32 6.15 7.78 -4.50
N GLY A 33 6.24 8.26 -3.26
CA GLY A 33 5.86 9.63 -2.91
C GLY A 33 5.43 9.74 -1.45
N GLU A 34 5.03 10.93 -1.07
CA GLU A 34 4.54 11.26 0.27
C GLU A 34 3.05 11.63 0.16
N GLU A 35 2.24 11.15 1.09
CA GLU A 35 0.85 11.60 1.25
C GLU A 35 0.65 12.07 2.69
N GLY A 36 0.54 13.39 2.87
CA GLY A 36 0.49 13.99 4.19
C GLY A 36 1.82 13.83 4.94
N ASP A 37 1.79 13.26 6.15
CA ASP A 37 2.98 12.97 6.97
C ASP A 37 3.46 11.51 6.79
N CYS A 38 3.06 10.88 5.68
CA CYS A 38 3.24 9.45 5.44
C CYS A 38 4.02 9.20 4.15
N ASP A 39 5.10 8.43 4.26
CA ASP A 39 5.88 7.94 3.14
C ASP A 39 5.12 6.76 2.48
N VAL A 40 4.99 6.77 1.15
CA VAL A 40 4.29 5.75 0.36
C VAL A 40 5.30 4.91 -0.40
N PHE A 41 5.16 3.59 -0.29
CA PHE A 41 6.04 2.62 -0.94
C PHE A 41 5.24 1.63 -1.77
N ALA A 42 5.69 1.39 -3.00
CA ALA A 42 5.29 0.25 -3.81
C ALA A 42 6.16 -0.96 -3.46
N LEU A 43 5.51 -2.08 -3.16
CA LEU A 43 6.13 -3.36 -2.83
C LEU A 43 5.90 -4.35 -3.98
N ASP A 44 6.99 -4.85 -4.53
CA ASP A 44 6.98 -5.95 -5.48
C ASP A 44 7.08 -7.27 -4.70
N THR A 45 6.10 -8.16 -4.91
CA THR A 45 6.02 -9.45 -4.22
C THR A 45 5.68 -10.56 -5.21
N ALA A 46 5.93 -11.81 -4.84
CA ALA A 46 5.55 -12.95 -5.68
C ALA A 46 4.02 -13.10 -5.86
N ARG A 47 3.21 -12.43 -5.03
CA ARG A 47 1.73 -12.42 -5.14
C ARG A 47 1.18 -11.20 -5.88
N GLY A 48 2.06 -10.38 -6.45
CA GLY A 48 1.72 -9.17 -7.19
C GLY A 48 2.07 -7.87 -6.44
N PRO A 49 1.69 -6.72 -7.00
CA PRO A 49 2.02 -5.41 -6.46
C PRO A 49 1.17 -5.10 -5.21
N HIS A 50 1.84 -4.52 -4.22
CA HIS A 50 1.21 -4.00 -3.01
C HIS A 50 1.68 -2.57 -2.78
N THR A 51 0.89 -1.80 -2.04
CA THR A 51 1.28 -0.46 -1.60
C THR A 51 1.22 -0.41 -0.09
N VAL A 52 2.27 0.11 0.53
CA VAL A 52 2.27 0.41 1.97
C VAL A 52 2.46 1.91 2.19
N ARG A 53 1.61 2.48 3.03
CA ARG A 53 1.76 3.84 3.55
C ARG A 53 2.31 3.74 4.96
N VAL A 54 3.35 4.51 5.26
CA VAL A 54 4.05 4.50 6.56
C VAL A 54 4.14 5.92 7.08
N CYS A 55 3.50 6.20 8.20
CA CYS A 55 3.52 7.51 8.84
C CYS A 55 4.54 7.53 9.97
N ARG A 56 5.29 8.63 10.08
CA ARG A 56 6.33 8.79 11.11
C ARG A 56 5.75 9.07 12.49
N ARG A 57 4.52 9.58 12.56
CA ARG A 57 3.80 9.81 13.82
C ARG A 57 2.98 8.58 14.21
N SER A 58 3.16 8.07 15.43
CA SER A 58 2.13 7.22 16.08
C SER A 58 0.93 8.10 16.33
N ILE A 59 -0.09 7.93 15.51
CA ILE A 59 -1.43 8.32 15.89
C ILE A 59 -2.20 7.00 15.97
N PRO A 60 -2.64 6.58 17.17
CA PRO A 60 -3.37 5.33 17.31
C PRO A 60 -4.61 5.41 16.44
N ASN A 61 -4.89 4.33 15.70
CA ASN A 61 -6.02 4.23 14.78
C ASN A 61 -6.02 5.28 13.65
N LEU A 62 -4.86 5.83 13.25
CA LEU A 62 -4.76 6.82 12.16
C LEU A 62 -5.53 6.37 10.91
N PHE A 63 -5.30 5.12 10.49
CA PHE A 63 -5.92 4.57 9.28
C PHE A 63 -7.30 3.95 9.50
N PHE A 64 -7.83 3.93 10.73
CA PHE A 64 -9.08 3.23 11.02
C PHE A 64 -10.28 3.85 10.28
N ALA A 65 -10.35 5.18 10.22
CA ALA A 65 -11.39 5.87 9.48
C ALA A 65 -11.28 5.63 7.96
N GLU A 66 -10.05 5.62 7.43
CA GLU A 66 -9.81 5.36 6.00
C GLU A 66 -10.20 3.93 5.62
N VAL A 67 -9.81 2.94 6.44
CA VAL A 67 -10.17 1.53 6.22
C VAL A 67 -11.69 1.34 6.26
N GLN A 68 -12.40 1.98 7.18
CA GLN A 68 -13.87 1.94 7.20
C GLN A 68 -14.49 2.60 5.97
N ALA A 69 -13.94 3.71 5.49
CA ALA A 69 -14.43 4.37 4.28
C ALA A 69 -14.21 3.49 3.05
N LEU A 70 -13.05 2.84 2.94
CA LEU A 70 -12.76 1.87 1.86
C LEU A 70 -13.69 0.66 1.92
N ALA A 71 -13.97 0.14 3.12
CA ALA A 71 -14.92 -0.95 3.31
C ALA A 71 -16.32 -0.56 2.83
N GLN A 72 -16.82 0.61 3.24
CA GLN A 72 -18.14 1.11 2.83
C GLN A 72 -18.23 1.30 1.30
N ARG A 73 -17.19 1.87 0.67
CA ARG A 73 -17.15 2.05 -0.79
C ARG A 73 -17.18 0.71 -1.53
N ARG A 74 -16.48 -0.30 -1.00
CA ARG A 74 -16.54 -1.66 -1.54
C ARG A 74 -17.92 -2.29 -1.37
N GLU A 75 -18.54 -2.14 -0.20
CA GLU A 75 -19.90 -2.64 0.05
C GLU A 75 -20.93 -1.96 -0.85
N ALA A 76 -20.71 -0.69 -1.20
CA ALA A 76 -21.48 0.05 -2.20
C ALA A 76 -21.23 -0.41 -3.65
N GLY A 77 -20.31 -1.35 -3.89
CA GLY A 77 -20.00 -1.87 -5.21
C GLY A 77 -19.11 -0.97 -6.07
N GLU A 78 -18.40 -0.02 -5.46
CA GLU A 78 -17.56 0.90 -6.20
C GLU A 78 -16.32 0.20 -6.79
N GLU A 79 -16.09 0.43 -8.08
CA GLU A 79 -14.95 -0.12 -8.81
C GLU A 79 -13.66 0.65 -8.49
N GLY A 80 -12.51 -0.04 -8.55
CA GLY A 80 -11.21 0.58 -8.29
C GLY A 80 -10.86 0.80 -6.81
N VAL A 81 -11.71 0.40 -5.87
CA VAL A 81 -11.39 0.46 -4.43
C VAL A 81 -10.30 -0.57 -4.08
N PRO A 82 -9.15 -0.14 -3.51
CA PRO A 82 -8.06 -1.04 -3.12
C PRO A 82 -8.49 -2.00 -2.01
N ASP A 83 -7.84 -3.16 -1.94
CA ASP A 83 -8.07 -4.15 -0.88
C ASP A 83 -7.17 -3.86 0.32
N VAL A 84 -7.78 -3.64 1.48
CA VAL A 84 -7.02 -3.47 2.72
C VAL A 84 -6.62 -4.84 3.23
N ILE A 85 -5.31 -5.10 3.27
CA ILE A 85 -4.77 -6.35 3.82
C ILE A 85 -4.58 -6.21 5.32
N ALA A 86 -3.93 -5.12 5.75
CA ALA A 86 -3.63 -4.87 7.15
C ALA A 86 -3.44 -3.38 7.41
N PHE A 87 -3.74 -2.96 8.63
CA PHE A 87 -3.37 -1.65 9.15
C PHE A 87 -3.07 -1.81 10.64
N ALA A 88 -2.01 -1.15 11.12
CA ALA A 88 -1.68 -1.15 12.53
C ALA A 88 -0.73 -0.01 12.87
N ASP A 89 -0.68 0.33 14.16
CA ASP A 89 0.49 0.96 14.75
C ASP A 89 1.51 -0.17 15.00
N ALA A 90 2.63 -0.18 14.28
CA ALA A 90 3.57 -1.31 14.35
C ALA A 90 4.27 -1.30 15.70
N PRO A 91 4.06 -2.29 16.60
CA PRO A 91 4.71 -2.26 17.91
C PRO A 91 6.22 -2.23 17.72
N TYR A 92 6.86 -1.14 18.17
CA TYR A 92 8.31 -1.02 18.17
C TYR A 92 8.90 -1.87 19.30
N THR A 93 8.75 -3.19 19.21
CA THR A 93 9.41 -4.13 20.12
C THR A 93 10.81 -4.40 19.61
N GLY A 94 11.74 -3.49 19.93
CA GLY A 94 13.17 -3.74 19.78
C GLY A 94 13.98 -2.59 19.22
N LEU A 95 14.31 -1.62 20.09
CA LEU A 95 15.64 -0.99 20.26
C LEU A 95 15.48 0.31 21.05
N GLY A 96 15.39 0.16 22.38
CA GLY A 96 15.86 1.13 23.38
C GLY A 96 15.47 2.61 23.24
N ALA A 97 14.24 2.98 23.60
CA ALA A 97 13.94 4.18 24.41
C ALA A 97 12.43 4.19 24.77
N PRO A 98 12.05 4.31 26.06
CA PRO A 98 10.67 4.64 26.41
C PRO A 98 10.35 6.03 25.85
N GLY A 99 9.33 6.13 24.98
CA GLY A 99 8.83 7.40 24.44
C GLY A 99 8.93 7.59 22.93
N GLN A 100 9.43 6.62 22.16
CA GLN A 100 9.33 6.67 20.69
C GLN A 100 8.03 6.03 20.20
N ALA A 101 7.20 6.86 19.59
CA ALA A 101 6.04 6.49 18.80
C ALA A 101 6.44 5.49 17.69
N ALA A 102 5.73 4.37 17.63
CA ALA A 102 5.80 3.39 16.58
C ALA A 102 5.26 3.93 15.23
N PRO A 103 5.82 3.55 14.08
CA PRO A 103 5.25 3.97 12.81
C PRO A 103 3.88 3.31 12.58
N ALA A 104 2.88 4.12 12.27
CA ALA A 104 1.60 3.62 11.79
C ALA A 104 1.75 3.20 10.32
N PHE A 105 1.15 2.08 9.93
CA PHE A 105 1.13 1.65 8.53
C PHE A 105 -0.24 1.21 8.07
N LEU A 106 -0.46 1.35 6.76
CA LEU A 106 -1.58 0.81 6.01
C LEU A 106 -1.05 0.04 4.81
N LEU A 107 -1.39 -1.23 4.72
CA LEU A 107 -1.02 -2.13 3.64
C LEU A 107 -2.24 -2.42 2.77
N LEU A 108 -2.08 -2.11 1.48
CA LEU A 108 -3.09 -2.25 0.46
C LEU A 108 -2.60 -3.22 -0.62
N LYS A 109 -3.50 -4.05 -1.14
CA LYS A 109 -3.29 -4.74 -2.40
C LYS A 109 -3.64 -3.79 -3.54
N THR A 110 -2.67 -3.52 -4.40
CA THR A 110 -2.90 -2.75 -5.60
C THR A 110 -3.57 -3.67 -6.61
N LYS A 111 -4.82 -3.39 -7.00
CA LYS A 111 -5.39 -4.05 -8.17
C LYS A 111 -4.57 -3.61 -9.37
N ASN A 112 -3.95 -4.57 -10.05
CA ASN A 112 -3.32 -4.32 -11.33
C ASN A 112 -4.44 -3.80 -12.26
N ASP A 113 -4.34 -2.57 -12.73
CA ASP A 113 -5.23 -1.95 -13.74
C ASP A 113 -5.06 -2.63 -15.13
N MET A 114 -4.75 -3.93 -15.17
CA MET A 114 -4.60 -4.73 -16.39
C MET A 114 -5.83 -5.57 -16.72
N ASP A 115 -6.90 -5.51 -15.93
CA ASP A 115 -8.14 -6.24 -16.26
C ASP A 115 -9.09 -5.39 -17.14
N THR A 116 -8.99 -4.06 -17.09
CA THR A 116 -9.96 -3.17 -17.76
C THR A 116 -9.64 -2.83 -19.21
N LYS A 117 -8.51 -3.27 -19.78
CA LYS A 117 -8.15 -3.02 -21.20
C LYS A 117 -8.20 -4.24 -22.11
N SER A 118 -8.44 -5.44 -21.59
CA SER A 118 -8.45 -6.66 -22.40
C SER A 118 -9.81 -7.01 -23.02
N VAL A 119 -10.88 -6.26 -22.71
CA VAL A 119 -12.24 -6.56 -23.20
C VAL A 119 -12.74 -5.68 -24.36
N ASP A 120 -11.96 -4.69 -24.83
CA ASP A 120 -12.42 -3.78 -25.90
C ASP A 120 -11.97 -4.17 -27.32
N PHE A 121 -11.01 -5.08 -27.49
CA PHE A 121 -10.43 -5.39 -28.81
C PHE A 121 -11.17 -6.45 -29.64
N LEU A 122 -12.27 -7.04 -29.13
CA LEU A 122 -12.98 -8.13 -29.79
C LEU A 122 -14.32 -7.75 -30.44
N LYS A 123 -14.72 -6.46 -30.43
CA LYS A 123 -16.08 -6.07 -30.86
C LYS A 123 -16.20 -5.25 -32.16
N TYR A 124 -15.13 -5.00 -32.91
CA TYR A 124 -15.25 -4.20 -34.16
C TYR A 124 -14.44 -4.74 -35.34
N LYS A 125 -14.55 -6.04 -35.61
CA LYS A 125 -14.11 -6.59 -36.91
C LYS A 125 -15.13 -7.55 -37.50
N GLU A 126 -16.39 -7.13 -37.61
CA GLU A 126 -17.42 -7.93 -38.28
C GLU A 126 -18.45 -7.08 -39.07
N ASP A 127 -18.06 -5.88 -39.54
CA ASP A 127 -18.93 -5.03 -40.38
C ASP A 127 -18.17 -4.39 -41.55
N ALA A 128 -17.21 -5.12 -42.11
CA ALA A 128 -16.51 -4.72 -43.33
C ALA A 128 -16.53 -5.85 -44.36
N GLU A 129 -17.70 -6.49 -44.56
CA GLU A 129 -18.01 -7.30 -45.74
C GLU A 129 -19.51 -7.63 -45.77
N ALA A 130 -20.30 -6.73 -46.38
CA ALA A 130 -21.54 -7.06 -47.08
C ALA A 130 -21.98 -5.87 -47.96
#